data_AF-A0A1C5V2P9-F1
#
_entry.id   AF-A0A1C5V2P9-F1
#
_cell.length_a   1.000
_cell.length_b   1.000
_cell.length_c   1.000
_cell.angle_alpha   90.00
_cell.angle_beta   90.00
_cell.angle_gamma   90.00
#
_symmetry.space_group_name_H-M   'P 1'
#
loop_
_entity.id
_entity.type
_entity.pdbx_description
1 polymer ?
#
loop_
_entity_poly.entity_id
_entity_poly.type
_entity_poly.pdbx_seq_one_letter_code
_entity_poly.pdbx_strand_id
1 'polypeptide(L)'
;MKPINYLLVLMFAMVTFVSCDTYGDYEQEFAPIYPLSGQYYVKVLDENNEELVMSTTKDDDESYNVYGIYMYLYNTADNDKDKLWIKLPNTSLFKQGILGKISCNVEELTFNGTAGNMVADGTTPVGEFTVTSGKVTLESVTTPTNGKADGIEVKYTLEGKTYTIKGFRRTGWDDDETWVEPITTDDDASGSQP
;
A
#
# COMPACT_ATOMS: atom_id res chain seq x y z
N MET A 1 -1.03 -62.70 37.12
CA MET A 1 -1.46 -61.68 36.12
C MET A 1 -1.62 -60.27 36.70
N LYS A 2 -0.97 -59.90 37.82
CA LYS A 2 -1.16 -58.56 38.42
C LYS A 2 -0.04 -57.56 38.05
N PRO A 3 1.27 -57.85 38.21
CA PRO A 3 2.30 -56.81 38.04
C PRO A 3 2.55 -56.41 36.58
N ILE A 4 2.38 -57.34 35.62
CA ILE A 4 2.65 -57.06 34.19
C ILE A 4 1.58 -56.15 33.56
N ASN A 5 0.34 -56.23 34.05
CA ASN A 5 -0.76 -55.38 33.58
C ASN A 5 -0.57 -53.94 34.08
N TYR A 6 -0.04 -53.76 35.31
CA TYR A 6 0.32 -52.43 35.82
C TYR A 6 1.50 -51.82 35.06
N LEU A 7 2.48 -52.63 34.62
CA LEU A 7 3.60 -52.15 33.80
C LEU A 7 3.13 -51.65 32.43
N LEU A 8 2.22 -52.38 31.78
CA LEU A 8 1.65 -51.97 30.48
C LEU A 8 0.80 -50.71 30.59
N VAL A 9 -0.01 -50.57 31.65
CA VAL A 9 -0.80 -49.36 31.91
C VAL A 9 0.10 -48.16 32.22
N LEU A 10 1.20 -48.36 32.96
CA LEU A 10 2.18 -47.31 33.26
C LEU A 10 2.93 -46.86 32.00
N MET A 11 3.33 -47.80 31.12
CA MET A 11 3.95 -47.46 29.83
C MET A 11 2.97 -46.69 28.93
N PHE A 12 1.69 -47.08 28.88
CA PHE A 12 0.67 -46.37 28.09
C PHE A 12 0.40 -44.96 28.64
N ALA A 13 0.42 -44.78 29.95
CA ALA A 13 0.26 -43.48 30.61
C ALA A 13 1.47 -42.55 30.42
N MET A 14 2.68 -43.08 30.20
CA MET A 14 3.85 -42.26 29.89
C MET A 14 3.82 -41.72 28.45
N VAL A 15 3.21 -42.45 27.49
CA VAL A 15 3.08 -41.99 26.10
C VAL A 15 2.14 -40.77 25.97
N THR A 16 1.16 -40.63 26.86
CA THR A 16 0.21 -39.48 26.84
C THR A 16 0.81 -38.16 27.34
N PHE A 17 2.00 -38.16 27.95
CA PHE A 17 2.68 -36.93 28.36
C PHE A 17 3.73 -36.44 27.35
N VAL A 18 4.04 -37.23 26.32
CA VAL A 18 5.04 -36.88 25.27
C VAL A 18 4.36 -36.31 24.01
N SER A 19 3.03 -36.33 23.90
CA SER A 19 2.32 -35.84 22.71
C SER A 19 1.97 -34.35 22.74
N CYS A 20 2.47 -33.58 23.71
CA CYS A 20 2.42 -32.12 23.67
C CYS A 20 3.67 -31.60 22.96
N ASP A 21 3.85 -31.97 21.68
CA ASP A 21 4.62 -31.12 20.78
C ASP A 21 3.86 -29.81 20.67
N THR A 22 4.27 -28.84 21.48
CA THR A 22 3.89 -27.46 21.25
C THR A 22 4.72 -27.08 20.04
N TYR A 23 4.16 -27.28 18.84
CA TYR A 23 4.73 -26.69 17.63
C TYR A 23 4.83 -25.20 17.94
N GLY A 24 6.07 -24.72 18.17
CA GLY A 24 6.30 -23.28 18.28
C GLY A 24 5.69 -22.63 17.05
N ASP A 25 5.05 -21.47 17.22
CA ASP A 25 4.53 -20.72 16.09
C ASP A 25 5.64 -20.62 15.04
N TYR A 26 5.33 -21.02 13.81
CA TYR A 26 6.29 -20.97 12.72
C TYR A 26 6.78 -19.52 12.61
N GLU A 27 8.10 -19.32 12.64
CA GLU A 27 8.68 -18.00 12.41
C GLU A 27 8.26 -17.54 11.01
N GLN A 28 7.39 -16.53 10.96
CA GLN A 28 6.98 -15.95 9.70
C GLN A 28 8.15 -15.16 9.13
N GLU A 29 8.70 -15.62 8.01
CA GLU A 29 9.72 -14.89 7.29
C GLU A 29 9.11 -13.67 6.59
N PHE A 30 9.72 -12.51 6.79
CA PHE A 30 9.34 -11.26 6.14
C PHE A 30 10.39 -10.83 5.12
N ALA A 31 9.96 -10.10 4.10
CA ALA A 31 10.89 -9.41 3.21
C ALA A 31 11.75 -8.42 4.01
N PRO A 32 13.01 -8.18 3.63
CA PRO A 32 13.92 -7.30 4.37
C PRO A 32 13.42 -5.86 4.53
N ILE A 33 12.56 -5.40 3.62
CA ILE A 33 11.97 -4.06 3.66
C ILE A 33 10.65 -4.00 4.44
N TYR A 34 10.19 -5.09 5.06
CA TYR A 34 9.02 -5.04 5.94
C TYR A 34 9.31 -4.13 7.14
N PRO A 35 8.38 -3.23 7.55
CA PRO A 35 7.00 -3.15 7.12
C PRO A 35 6.72 -2.11 6.02
N LEU A 36 7.71 -1.59 5.28
CA LEU A 36 7.47 -0.62 4.21
C LEU A 36 6.71 -1.22 3.02
N SER A 37 6.99 -2.49 2.69
CA SER A 37 6.35 -3.17 1.57
C SER A 37 4.83 -3.26 1.72
N GLY A 38 4.09 -3.01 0.65
CA GLY A 38 2.64 -3.16 0.63
C GLY A 38 1.99 -2.51 -0.59
N GLN A 39 0.69 -2.77 -0.71
CA GLN A 39 -0.21 -2.00 -1.57
C GLN A 39 -0.87 -0.91 -0.73
N TYR A 40 -0.88 0.31 -1.25
CA TYR A 40 -1.47 1.48 -0.61
C TYR A 40 -2.55 2.06 -1.50
N TYR A 41 -3.69 2.42 -0.92
CA TYR A 41 -4.71 3.22 -1.59
C TYR A 41 -4.41 4.68 -1.27
N VAL A 42 -4.10 5.46 -2.31
CA VAL A 42 -3.59 6.84 -2.17
C VAL A 42 -4.32 7.83 -3.06
N LYS A 43 -4.35 9.10 -2.62
CA LYS A 43 -4.62 10.27 -3.47
C LYS A 43 -3.29 10.95 -3.81
N VAL A 44 -3.26 11.66 -4.93
CA VAL A 44 -2.14 12.51 -5.32
C VAL A 44 -2.63 13.95 -5.37
N LEU A 45 -1.87 14.83 -4.76
CA LEU A 45 -2.06 16.26 -4.76
C LEU A 45 -0.96 16.91 -5.60
N ASP A 46 -1.33 17.96 -6.34
CA ASP A 46 -0.40 18.76 -7.12
C ASP A 46 0.41 19.75 -6.25
N GLU A 47 1.15 20.66 -6.90
CA GLU A 47 1.95 21.70 -6.25
C GLU A 47 1.12 22.73 -5.46
N ASN A 48 -0.18 22.85 -5.77
CA ASN A 48 -1.12 23.73 -5.10
C ASN A 48 -1.90 23.03 -3.97
N ASN A 49 -1.63 21.74 -3.73
CA ASN A 49 -2.41 20.85 -2.86
C ASN A 49 -3.83 20.57 -3.38
N GLU A 50 -4.04 20.59 -4.69
CA GLU A 50 -5.30 20.16 -5.31
C GLU A 50 -5.25 18.66 -5.61
N GLU A 51 -6.31 17.93 -5.27
CA GLU A 51 -6.42 16.50 -5.54
C GLU A 51 -6.57 16.23 -7.05
N LEU A 52 -5.72 15.36 -7.59
CA LEU A 52 -5.73 15.00 -8.99
C LEU A 52 -6.74 13.89 -9.27
N VAL A 53 -7.48 14.01 -10.37
CA VAL A 53 -8.39 12.96 -10.84
C VAL A 53 -7.58 11.84 -11.51
N MET A 54 -7.74 10.62 -11.00
CA MET A 54 -7.02 9.43 -11.45
C MET A 54 -7.74 8.76 -12.61
N SER A 55 -9.07 8.68 -12.55
CA SER A 55 -9.91 8.13 -13.59
C SER A 55 -11.33 8.70 -13.46
N THR A 56 -12.17 8.40 -14.45
CA THR A 56 -13.61 8.63 -14.37
C THR A 56 -14.32 7.30 -14.46
N THR A 57 -15.32 7.09 -13.63
CA THR A 57 -16.22 5.93 -13.72
C THR A 57 -17.65 6.41 -13.98
N LYS A 58 -18.50 5.50 -14.45
CA LYS A 58 -19.93 5.75 -14.62
C LYS A 58 -20.70 4.74 -13.80
N ASP A 59 -21.71 5.22 -13.11
CA ASP A 59 -22.73 4.40 -12.48
C ASP A 59 -24.08 4.91 -12.96
N ASP A 60 -24.83 4.04 -13.64
CA ASP A 60 -26.00 4.41 -14.43
C ASP A 60 -25.79 5.63 -15.35
N ASP A 61 -26.54 6.71 -15.15
CA ASP A 61 -26.48 7.96 -15.93
C ASP A 61 -25.56 9.03 -15.29
N GLU A 62 -24.94 8.73 -14.16
CA GLU A 62 -24.05 9.63 -13.44
C GLU A 62 -22.58 9.30 -13.71
N SER A 63 -21.76 10.33 -13.89
CA SER A 63 -20.32 10.19 -14.05
C SER A 63 -19.62 10.67 -12.79
N TYR A 64 -18.54 9.98 -12.41
CA TYR A 64 -17.83 10.23 -11.17
C TYR A 64 -16.33 10.40 -11.42
N ASN A 65 -15.74 11.39 -10.76
CA ASN A 65 -14.30 11.54 -10.63
C ASN A 65 -13.79 10.57 -9.57
N VAL A 66 -12.77 9.78 -9.91
CA VAL A 66 -12.08 8.90 -8.97
C VAL A 66 -10.73 9.51 -8.65
N TYR A 67 -10.45 9.76 -7.38
CA TYR A 67 -9.19 10.36 -6.91
C TYR A 67 -8.23 9.32 -6.31
N GLY A 68 -8.76 8.13 -5.96
CA GLY A 68 -7.96 7.05 -5.43
C GLY A 68 -7.22 6.25 -6.51
N ILE A 69 -5.99 5.86 -6.21
CA ILE A 69 -5.17 4.96 -7.02
C ILE A 69 -4.34 4.05 -6.14
N TYR A 70 -3.95 2.88 -6.66
CA TYR A 70 -3.05 1.98 -5.94
C TYR A 70 -1.58 2.32 -6.20
N MET A 71 -0.85 2.57 -5.13
CA MET A 71 0.61 2.66 -5.12
C MET A 71 1.20 1.41 -4.50
N TYR A 72 2.38 1.01 -4.95
CA TYR A 72 3.07 -0.18 -4.47
C TYR A 72 4.47 0.16 -4.00
N LEU A 73 4.82 -0.35 -2.82
CA LEU A 73 6.20 -0.47 -2.36
C LEU A 73 6.51 -1.96 -2.28
N TYR A 74 7.56 -2.41 -2.96
CA TYR A 74 7.92 -3.83 -2.97
C TYR A 74 9.43 -4.04 -3.05
N ASN A 75 9.84 -5.23 -2.66
CA ASN A 75 11.23 -5.58 -2.50
C ASN A 75 11.95 -5.66 -3.86
N THR A 76 13.26 -5.44 -3.86
CA THR A 76 14.05 -5.68 -5.07
C THR A 76 14.19 -7.19 -5.32
N ALA A 77 14.43 -7.57 -6.57
CA ALA A 77 14.70 -8.98 -6.91
C ALA A 77 15.96 -9.52 -6.21
N ASP A 78 16.90 -8.63 -5.90
CA ASP A 78 18.15 -8.92 -5.18
C ASP A 78 17.94 -9.01 -3.66
N ASN A 79 16.71 -8.81 -3.18
CA ASN A 79 16.36 -8.84 -1.75
C ASN A 79 17.15 -7.81 -0.92
N ASP A 80 17.35 -6.61 -1.48
CA ASP A 80 18.08 -5.52 -0.84
C ASP A 80 17.39 -5.09 0.48
N LYS A 81 18.20 -4.73 1.49
CA LYS A 81 17.69 -4.28 2.80
C LYS A 81 17.47 -2.77 2.88
N ASP A 82 18.10 -2.04 1.97
CA ASP A 82 18.23 -0.58 1.95
C ASP A 82 17.65 0.05 0.68
N LYS A 83 16.98 -0.75 -0.16
CA LYS A 83 16.33 -0.31 -1.40
C LYS A 83 14.99 -0.99 -1.56
N LEU A 84 14.07 -0.26 -2.17
CA LEU A 84 12.77 -0.78 -2.57
C LEU A 84 12.38 -0.26 -3.95
N TRP A 85 11.49 -0.96 -4.61
CA TRP A 85 10.75 -0.42 -5.74
C TRP A 85 9.57 0.41 -5.25
N ILE A 86 9.45 1.63 -5.77
CA ILE A 86 8.23 2.43 -5.69
C ILE A 86 7.54 2.40 -7.06
N LYS A 87 6.23 2.16 -7.05
CA LYS A 87 5.40 2.21 -8.25
C LYS A 87 4.11 2.98 -7.97
N LEU A 88 3.97 4.12 -8.62
CA LEU A 88 2.71 4.83 -8.80
C LEU A 88 2.34 4.72 -10.30
N PRO A 89 1.29 3.98 -10.66
CA PRO A 89 0.92 3.82 -12.06
C PRO A 89 0.42 5.13 -12.67
N ASN A 90 0.53 5.23 -13.99
CA ASN A 90 -0.15 6.26 -14.77
C ASN A 90 -1.51 5.75 -15.27
N THR A 91 -2.37 6.67 -15.66
CA THR A 91 -3.69 6.41 -16.25
C THR A 91 -3.90 7.26 -17.50
N SER A 92 -5.09 7.25 -18.09
CA SER A 92 -5.46 8.18 -19.16
C SER A 92 -5.43 9.65 -18.70
N LEU A 93 -5.86 9.92 -17.46
CA LEU A 93 -5.98 11.27 -16.88
C LEU A 93 -4.78 11.69 -16.04
N PHE A 94 -4.05 10.74 -15.46
CA PHE A 94 -2.87 10.98 -14.62
C PHE A 94 -1.60 10.47 -15.32
N LYS A 95 -0.70 11.37 -15.75
CA LYS A 95 0.53 10.99 -16.48
C LYS A 95 1.78 10.98 -15.63
N GLN A 96 1.69 11.49 -14.40
CA GLN A 96 2.82 11.72 -13.50
C GLN A 96 3.16 10.47 -12.67
N GLY A 97 2.93 9.28 -13.23
CA GLY A 97 3.31 8.03 -12.59
C GLY A 97 4.83 7.90 -12.47
N ILE A 98 5.28 7.23 -11.41
CA ILE A 98 6.69 6.97 -11.14
C ILE A 98 6.92 5.47 -10.94
N LEU A 99 8.01 4.96 -11.50
CA LEU A 99 8.49 3.61 -11.27
C LEU A 99 10.01 3.62 -11.17
N GLY A 100 10.55 3.17 -10.04
CA GLY A 100 11.99 3.11 -9.87
C GLY A 100 12.42 2.49 -8.54
N LYS A 101 13.71 2.18 -8.44
CA LYS A 101 14.34 1.75 -7.19
C LYS A 101 14.81 2.98 -6.42
N ILE A 102 14.42 3.11 -5.16
CA ILE A 102 14.83 4.19 -4.26
C ILE A 102 15.41 3.62 -2.96
N SER A 103 16.20 4.41 -2.26
CA SER A 103 16.75 4.03 -0.96
C SER A 103 15.67 4.05 0.11
N CYS A 104 15.78 3.15 1.09
CA CYS A 104 14.91 3.11 2.26
C CYS A 104 15.69 2.90 3.55
N ASN A 105 15.08 3.35 4.65
CA ASN A 105 15.48 3.02 6.01
C ASN A 105 14.27 2.36 6.70
N VAL A 106 14.39 1.06 6.96
CA VAL A 106 13.32 0.25 7.53
C VAL A 106 13.05 0.61 8.99
N GLU A 107 14.09 0.90 9.78
CA GLU A 107 13.95 1.26 11.18
C GLU A 107 13.22 2.61 11.36
N GLU A 108 13.51 3.56 10.47
CA GLU A 108 12.89 4.89 10.50
C GLU A 108 11.55 4.94 9.76
N LEU A 109 11.20 3.88 9.04
CA LEU A 109 10.04 3.80 8.15
C LEU A 109 10.06 4.90 7.07
N THR A 110 11.24 5.19 6.51
CA THR A 110 11.44 6.25 5.52
C THR A 110 12.00 5.72 4.20
N PHE A 111 11.78 6.48 3.13
CA PHE A 111 12.38 6.24 1.83
C PHE A 111 12.52 7.55 1.05
N ASN A 112 13.59 7.68 0.30
CA ASN A 112 13.88 8.88 -0.47
C ASN A 112 14.97 8.58 -1.51
N GLY A 113 15.18 9.53 -2.42
CA GLY A 113 16.25 9.50 -3.40
C GLY A 113 15.76 9.72 -4.81
N THR A 114 16.72 9.67 -5.73
CA THR A 114 16.55 9.96 -7.15
C THR A 114 16.70 8.68 -7.95
N ALA A 115 15.82 8.47 -8.93
CA ALA A 115 15.84 7.29 -9.79
C ALA A 115 15.36 7.62 -11.21
N GLY A 116 15.87 6.86 -12.19
CA GLY A 116 15.32 6.88 -13.55
C GLY A 116 13.87 6.40 -13.52
N ASN A 117 12.97 7.14 -14.18
CA ASN A 117 11.56 6.76 -14.25
C ASN A 117 11.38 5.66 -15.30
N MET A 118 11.19 4.43 -14.85
CA MET A 118 11.14 3.27 -15.75
C MET A 118 9.78 3.18 -16.45
N VAL A 119 9.79 2.76 -17.71
CA VAL A 119 8.58 2.24 -18.34
C VAL A 119 8.18 0.90 -17.69
N ALA A 120 6.99 0.39 -18.01
CA ALA A 120 6.43 -0.80 -17.37
C ALA A 120 7.27 -2.09 -17.51
N ASP A 121 8.28 -2.12 -18.39
CA ASP A 121 9.23 -3.23 -18.50
C ASP A 121 10.19 -3.33 -17.30
N GLY A 122 10.29 -2.29 -16.47
CA GLY A 122 11.16 -2.22 -15.29
C GLY A 122 12.66 -2.11 -15.58
N THR A 123 13.05 -1.84 -16.84
CA THR A 123 14.44 -1.83 -17.31
C THR A 123 14.81 -0.59 -18.11
N THR A 124 13.86 0.05 -18.80
CA THR A 124 14.12 1.20 -19.67
C THR A 124 13.72 2.52 -18.98
N PRO A 125 14.68 3.38 -18.59
CA PRO A 125 14.37 4.68 -18.00
C PRO A 125 13.96 5.71 -19.07
N VAL A 126 12.90 6.46 -18.80
CA VAL A 126 12.41 7.60 -19.58
C VAL A 126 12.25 8.78 -18.63
N GLY A 127 13.32 9.54 -18.47
CA GLY A 127 13.41 10.65 -17.51
C GLY A 127 13.80 10.21 -16.10
N GLU A 128 13.62 11.10 -15.14
CA GLU A 128 14.04 10.93 -13.74
C GLU A 128 12.97 11.52 -12.81
N PHE A 129 12.80 10.90 -11.64
CA PHE A 129 12.04 11.45 -10.53
C PHE A 129 12.89 11.47 -9.26
N THR A 130 12.56 12.37 -8.34
CA THR A 130 13.17 12.41 -7.01
C THR A 130 12.10 12.37 -5.93
N VAL A 131 12.13 11.34 -5.09
CA VAL A 131 11.36 11.30 -3.84
C VAL A 131 12.12 12.10 -2.79
N THR A 132 11.58 13.25 -2.41
CA THR A 132 12.20 14.14 -1.43
C THR A 132 11.89 13.71 0.00
N SER A 133 10.74 13.07 0.22
CA SER A 133 10.35 12.52 1.52
C SER A 133 9.31 11.43 1.34
N GLY A 134 9.59 10.22 1.77
CA GLY A 134 8.62 9.13 1.91
C GLY A 134 8.61 8.62 3.35
N LYS A 135 7.42 8.43 3.92
CA LYS A 135 7.23 7.99 5.30
C LYS A 135 6.04 7.06 5.40
N VAL A 136 6.22 5.94 6.10
CA VAL A 136 5.12 5.08 6.57
C VAL A 136 4.94 5.32 8.07
N THR A 137 3.69 5.38 8.52
CA THR A 137 3.31 5.50 9.94
C THR A 137 2.38 4.36 10.32
N LEU A 138 2.82 3.50 11.23
CA LEU A 138 2.07 2.29 11.58
C LEU A 138 0.77 2.61 12.32
N GLU A 139 -0.31 1.92 11.95
CA GLU A 139 -1.65 2.02 12.55
C GLU A 139 -2.19 3.46 12.74
N SER A 140 -1.71 4.40 11.94
CA SER A 140 -1.97 5.84 12.17
C SER A 140 -3.28 6.33 11.55
N VAL A 141 -3.83 5.61 10.56
CA VAL A 141 -5.03 6.03 9.82
C VAL A 141 -6.25 5.25 10.30
N THR A 142 -7.36 5.95 10.50
CA THR A 142 -8.68 5.32 10.61
C THR A 142 -9.28 5.22 9.21
N THR A 143 -9.62 4.02 8.76
CA THR A 143 -10.19 3.79 7.42
C THR A 143 -11.68 4.18 7.37
N PRO A 144 -12.30 4.32 6.19
CA PRO A 144 -13.73 4.65 6.08
C PRO A 144 -14.65 3.69 6.85
N THR A 145 -14.31 2.41 6.93
CA THR A 145 -15.03 1.40 7.72
C THR A 145 -14.67 1.40 9.22
N ASN A 146 -13.92 2.40 9.70
CA ASN A 146 -13.42 2.56 11.07
C ASN A 146 -12.36 1.53 11.52
N GLY A 147 -11.69 0.87 10.58
CA GLY A 147 -10.51 0.05 10.84
C GLY A 147 -9.27 0.89 11.11
N LYS A 148 -8.17 0.23 11.55
CA LYS A 148 -6.84 0.84 11.63
C LYS A 148 -5.96 0.32 10.50
N ALA A 149 -5.24 1.25 9.86
CA ALA A 149 -4.29 0.95 8.80
C ALA A 149 -3.04 1.82 8.91
N ASP A 150 -1.95 1.34 8.32
CA ASP A 150 -0.71 2.11 8.20
C ASP A 150 -0.91 3.28 7.25
N GLY A 151 -0.53 4.48 7.67
CA GLY A 151 -0.52 5.67 6.82
C GLY A 151 0.72 5.74 5.94
N ILE A 152 0.59 6.43 4.80
CA ILE A 152 1.71 6.73 3.92
C ILE A 152 1.64 8.18 3.42
N GLU A 153 2.78 8.86 3.47
CA GLU A 153 2.97 10.18 2.84
C GLU A 153 4.24 10.16 1.99
N VAL A 154 4.13 10.64 0.74
CA VAL A 154 5.26 10.75 -0.18
C VAL A 154 5.26 12.10 -0.87
N LYS A 155 6.39 12.79 -0.88
CA LYS A 155 6.64 13.96 -1.70
C LYS A 155 7.66 13.59 -2.77
N TYR A 156 7.31 13.82 -4.03
CA TYR A 156 8.21 13.57 -5.14
C TYR A 156 8.17 14.68 -6.16
N THR A 157 9.25 14.78 -6.93
CA THR A 157 9.39 15.70 -8.04
C THR A 157 9.56 14.92 -9.34
N LEU A 158 8.88 15.38 -10.39
CA LEU A 158 8.94 14.83 -11.74
C LEU A 158 8.78 15.99 -12.72
N GLU A 159 9.67 16.09 -13.70
CA GLU A 159 9.65 17.16 -14.73
C GLU A 159 9.59 18.58 -14.14
N GLY A 160 10.24 18.80 -13.00
CA GLY A 160 10.30 20.10 -12.31
C GLY A 160 9.07 20.45 -11.47
N LYS A 161 8.04 19.59 -11.44
CA LYS A 161 6.84 19.77 -10.60
C LYS A 161 6.91 18.90 -9.36
N THR A 162 6.27 19.36 -8.28
CA THR A 162 6.20 18.63 -7.00
C THR A 162 4.80 18.08 -6.79
N TYR A 163 4.72 16.86 -6.29
CA TYR A 163 3.48 16.16 -5.98
C TYR A 163 3.54 15.60 -4.57
N THR A 164 2.38 15.56 -3.90
CA THR A 164 2.23 14.94 -2.59
C THR A 164 1.25 13.77 -2.68
N ILE A 165 1.68 12.59 -2.28
CA ILE A 165 0.86 11.39 -2.15
C ILE A 165 0.47 11.24 -0.69
N LYS A 166 -0.81 10.98 -0.43
CA LYS A 166 -1.32 10.65 0.91
C LYS A 166 -2.26 9.47 0.83
N GLY A 167 -2.20 8.57 1.80
CA GLY A 167 -3.18 7.50 1.90
C GLY A 167 -2.86 6.49 2.98
N PHE A 168 -3.30 5.26 2.76
CA PHE A 168 -3.17 4.19 3.74
C PHE A 168 -2.97 2.83 3.09
N ARG A 169 -2.47 1.87 3.86
CA ARG A 169 -2.31 0.47 3.44
C ARG A 169 -3.67 -0.11 3.10
N ARG A 170 -3.79 -0.66 1.89
CA ARG A 170 -5.03 -1.24 1.39
C ARG A 170 -5.48 -2.37 2.32
N THR A 171 -6.74 -2.32 2.73
CA THR A 171 -7.35 -3.30 3.64
C THR A 171 -7.91 -4.52 2.90
N GLY A 172 -8.23 -4.36 1.62
CA GLY A 172 -8.89 -5.37 0.79
C GLY A 172 -10.42 -5.30 0.83
N TRP A 173 -11.00 -4.34 1.56
CA TRP A 173 -12.44 -4.07 1.58
C TRP A 173 -12.76 -2.93 0.63
N ASP A 174 -13.67 -3.17 -0.31
CA ASP A 174 -14.11 -2.16 -1.28
C ASP A 174 -14.75 -0.94 -0.57
N ASP A 175 -15.38 -1.16 0.58
CA ASP A 175 -15.98 -0.11 1.43
C ASP A 175 -14.96 0.90 2.01
N ASP A 176 -13.66 0.59 1.96
CA ASP A 176 -12.59 1.54 2.32
C ASP A 176 -12.08 2.35 1.12
N GLU A 177 -12.46 1.99 -0.11
CA GLU A 177 -11.94 2.56 -1.36
C GLU A 177 -12.87 3.63 -1.93
N THR A 178 -13.17 4.64 -1.11
CA THR A 178 -14.32 5.54 -1.29
C THR A 178 -14.02 6.91 -1.90
N TRP A 179 -12.82 7.12 -2.45
CA TRP A 179 -12.41 8.44 -2.95
C TRP A 179 -12.93 8.74 -4.35
N VAL A 180 -14.25 8.96 -4.41
CA VAL A 180 -15.04 9.16 -5.62
C VAL A 180 -16.02 10.31 -5.39
N GLU A 181 -16.18 11.20 -6.36
CA GLU A 181 -17.14 12.32 -6.31
C GLU A 181 -17.93 12.44 -7.61
N PRO A 182 -19.23 12.80 -7.55
CA PRO A 182 -20.04 13.01 -8.76
C PRO A 182 -19.53 14.21 -9.56
N ILE A 183 -19.56 14.09 -10.89
CA ILE A 183 -19.27 15.18 -11.81
C ILE A 183 -20.55 16.00 -11.97
N THR A 184 -20.64 17.15 -11.30
CA THR A 184 -21.77 18.06 -11.45
C THR A 184 -21.66 18.79 -12.79
N THR A 185 -22.62 18.58 -13.69
CA THR A 185 -22.84 19.47 -14.84
C THR A 185 -23.68 20.67 -14.37
N ASP A 186 -23.25 21.90 -14.67
CA ASP A 186 -23.87 23.16 -14.22
C ASP A 186 -25.34 23.41 -14.63
N ASP A 187 -26.03 22.42 -15.22
CA ASP A 187 -27.39 22.58 -15.77
C ASP A 187 -28.50 22.65 -14.69
N ASP A 188 -28.21 22.39 -13.41
CA ASP A 188 -29.22 22.48 -12.32
C ASP A 188 -29.36 23.87 -11.69
N ALA A 189 -28.60 24.87 -12.16
CA ALA A 189 -28.67 26.24 -11.63
C ALA A 189 -29.77 27.13 -12.25
N SER A 190 -30.62 26.64 -13.17
CA SER A 190 -31.66 27.45 -13.82
C SER A 190 -33.08 27.24 -13.27
N GLY A 191 -33.21 26.83 -12.00
CA GLY A 191 -34.47 26.44 -11.38
C GLY A 191 -35.08 27.43 -10.37
N SER A 192 -34.78 28.73 -10.41
CA SER A 192 -35.61 29.72 -9.71
C SER A 192 -35.54 31.10 -10.36
N GLN A 193 -36.60 31.46 -11.08
CA GLN A 193 -36.94 32.85 -11.36
C GLN A 193 -38.40 33.10 -10.93
N PRO A 194 -38.73 34.35 -10.55
CA PRO A 194 -39.61 34.71 -9.44
C PRO A 194 -41.12 34.48 -9.65
#